data_AF-A0A7X8YNI4-F1
#
_entry.id   AF-A0A7X8YNI4-F1
#
_cell.length_a   1.000
_cell.length_b   1.000
_cell.length_c   1.000
_cell.angle_alpha   90.00
_cell.angle_beta   90.00
_cell.angle_gamma   90.00
#
_symmetry.space_group_name_H-M   'P 1'
#
loop_
_entity.id
_entity.type
_entity.pdbx_description
1 polymer ?
#
loop_
_entity_poly.entity_id
_entity_poly.type
_entity_poly.pdbx_seq_one_letter_code
_entity_poly.pdbx_strand_id
1 'polypeptide(L)'
;MRMSELVGKEIININDGLKMGMVGDSDLVINPESGEIESIILPNRGNLINLWIDRQKLVVPWEAVKKIGREVIVVDLDHTNPRLHNYSY
;
A
#
# COMPACT_ATOMS: atom_id res chain seq x y z
N MET A 1 -5.45 -6.54 -15.98
CA MET A 1 -5.91 -6.90 -14.62
C MET A 1 -7.11 -6.03 -14.30
N ARG A 2 -8.19 -6.56 -13.72
CA ARG A 2 -9.35 -5.75 -13.34
C ARG A 2 -9.18 -5.24 -11.91
N MET A 3 -9.61 -4.01 -11.64
CA MET A 3 -9.56 -3.42 -10.29
C MET A 3 -10.25 -4.31 -9.25
N SER A 4 -11.38 -4.90 -9.63
CA SER A 4 -12.16 -5.83 -8.80
C SER A 4 -11.37 -7.06 -8.35
N GLU A 5 -10.31 -7.45 -9.07
CA GLU A 5 -9.47 -8.59 -8.70
C GLU A 5 -8.51 -8.23 -7.56
N LEU A 6 -8.15 -6.94 -7.42
CA LEU A 6 -7.27 -6.44 -6.37
C LEU A 6 -8.02 -6.24 -5.05
N VAL A 7 -9.31 -5.91 -5.13
CA VAL A 7 -10.17 -5.70 -3.95
C VAL A 7 -10.20 -6.97 -3.09
N GLY A 8 -10.04 -6.78 -1.77
CA GLY A 8 -10.05 -7.87 -0.79
C GLY A 8 -8.73 -8.61 -0.60
N LYS A 9 -7.69 -8.29 -1.39
CA LYS A 9 -6.36 -8.88 -1.18
C LYS A 9 -5.62 -8.22 -0.01
N GLU A 10 -4.93 -9.03 0.78
CA GLU A 10 -4.02 -8.54 1.83
C GLU A 10 -2.65 -8.19 1.23
N ILE A 11 -2.07 -7.08 1.66
CA ILE A 11 -0.73 -6.65 1.26
C ILE A 11 0.27 -7.11 2.32
N ILE A 12 1.28 -7.86 1.89
CA ILE A 12 2.29 -8.47 2.76
C ILE A 12 3.67 -8.05 2.26
N ASN A 13 4.52 -7.59 3.18
CA ASN A 13 5.92 -7.32 2.87
C ASN A 13 6.72 -8.62 2.90
N ILE A 14 7.51 -8.88 1.86
CA ILE A 14 8.32 -10.08 1.73
C ILE A 14 9.48 -10.13 2.74
N ASN A 15 9.95 -8.96 3.19
CA ASN A 15 11.13 -8.85 4.04
C ASN A 15 10.85 -9.27 5.50
N ASP A 16 9.71 -8.87 6.05
CA ASP A 16 9.33 -9.12 7.45
C ASP A 16 8.11 -10.04 7.58
N GLY A 17 7.42 -10.37 6.47
CA GLY A 17 6.18 -11.14 6.46
C GLY A 17 4.98 -10.42 7.09
N LEU A 18 5.11 -9.13 7.41
CA LEU A 18 4.08 -8.35 8.09
C LEU A 18 2.97 -7.97 7.12
N LYS A 19 1.75 -8.03 7.65
CA LYS A 19 0.54 -7.54 6.99
C LYS A 19 0.47 -6.03 7.09
N MET A 20 0.48 -5.36 5.96
CA MET A 20 0.46 -3.89 5.92
C MET A 20 -0.95 -3.32 5.80
N GLY A 21 -1.88 -4.09 5.25
CA GLY A 21 -3.27 -3.66 5.07
C GLY A 21 -3.99 -4.46 3.99
N MET A 22 -5.24 -4.08 3.70
CA MET A 22 -6.06 -4.68 2.65
C MET A 22 -6.36 -3.64 1.58
N VAL A 23 -6.32 -4.04 0.31
CA VAL A 23 -6.53 -3.13 -0.83
C VAL A 23 -7.92 -2.48 -0.81
N GLY A 24 -8.93 -3.20 -0.32
CA GLY A 24 -10.32 -2.70 -0.25
C GLY A 24 -10.50 -1.47 0.63
N ASP A 25 -9.55 -1.20 1.53
CA ASP A 25 -9.57 -0.06 2.43
C ASP A 25 -8.53 1.02 2.05
N SER A 26 -7.83 0.84 0.93
CA SER A 26 -6.74 1.70 0.48
C SER A 26 -7.14 2.54 -0.73
N ASP A 27 -6.53 3.72 -0.85
CA ASP A 27 -6.67 4.55 -2.05
C ASP A 27 -5.64 4.12 -3.11
N LEU A 28 -5.98 4.28 -4.39
CA LEU A 28 -5.08 4.01 -5.50
C LEU A 28 -4.78 5.32 -6.24
N VAL A 29 -3.49 5.60 -6.43
CA VAL A 29 -3.04 6.69 -7.29
C VAL A 29 -2.93 6.14 -8.71
N ILE A 30 -3.65 6.76 -9.64
CA ILE A 30 -3.70 6.36 -11.04
C ILE A 30 -3.22 7.53 -11.88
N ASN A 31 -2.34 7.26 -12.82
CA ASN A 31 -1.93 8.24 -13.81
C ASN A 31 -3.12 8.56 -14.74
N PRO A 32 -3.58 9.82 -14.84
CA PRO A 32 -4.77 10.16 -15.59
C PRO A 32 -4.60 10.03 -17.11
N GLU A 33 -3.36 10.04 -17.61
CA GLU A 33 -3.06 9.93 -19.05
C GLU A 33 -2.89 8.48 -19.48
N SER A 34 -2.12 7.68 -18.74
CA SER A 34 -1.84 6.27 -19.09
C SER A 34 -2.86 5.28 -18.51
N GLY A 35 -3.58 5.67 -17.44
CA GLY A 35 -4.45 4.76 -16.68
C GLY A 35 -3.70 3.75 -15.82
N GLU A 36 -2.39 3.88 -15.69
CA GLU A 36 -1.55 2.97 -14.90
C GLU A 36 -1.63 3.29 -13.40
N ILE A 37 -1.51 2.26 -12.57
CA ILE A 37 -1.48 2.41 -11.11
C ILE A 37 -0.07 2.84 -10.72
N GLU A 38 0.06 3.99 -10.08
CA GLU A 38 1.35 4.52 -9.61
C GLU A 38 1.65 4.06 -8.19
N SER A 39 0.65 4.06 -7.29
CA SER A 39 0.84 3.64 -5.90
C SER A 39 -0.47 3.26 -5.21
N ILE A 40 -0.33 2.50 -4.11
CA ILE A 40 -1.38 2.13 -3.17
C ILE A 40 -1.14 2.89 -1.86
N ILE A 41 -2.13 3.64 -1.40
CA ILE A 41 -2.06 4.42 -0.17
C ILE A 41 -2.86 3.69 0.91
N LEU A 42 -2.15 3.13 1.88
CA LEU A 42 -2.77 2.38 2.96
C LEU A 42 -3.28 3.32 4.06
N PRO A 43 -4.50 3.09 4.57
CA PRO A 43 -5.04 3.88 5.67
C PRO A 43 -4.26 3.58 6.95
N ASN A 44 -4.02 4.60 7.77
CA ASN A 44 -3.39 4.42 9.08
C ASN A 44 -4.35 3.67 10.01
N ARG A 45 -4.24 2.35 10.08
CA ARG A 45 -4.94 1.53 11.07
C ARG A 45 -4.10 1.55 12.34
N GLY A 46 -4.45 2.48 13.23
CA GLY A 46 -3.75 2.75 14.48
C GLY A 46 -3.56 1.49 15.31
N ASN A 47 -2.34 0.95 15.27
CA ASN A 47 -1.81 0.20 16.40
C ASN A 47 -1.39 1.22 17.46
N LEU A 48 -1.85 1.00 18.68
CA LEU A 48 -1.73 1.84 19.88
C LEU A 48 -0.30 2.20 20.34
N ILE A 49 0.72 1.97 19.51
CA ILE A 49 2.15 2.11 19.86
C ILE A 49 2.77 3.37 19.22
N ASN A 50 2.08 4.06 18.30
CA ASN A 50 2.72 5.05 17.41
C ASN A 50 2.16 6.48 17.49
N LEU A 51 1.68 6.92 18.66
CA LEU A 51 1.06 8.23 18.94
C LEU A 51 1.91 9.48 18.56
N TRP A 52 3.11 9.32 17.99
CA TRP A 52 3.95 10.41 17.49
C TRP A 52 4.12 10.45 15.96
N ILE A 53 3.68 9.42 15.20
CA ILE A 53 3.74 9.35 13.72
C ILE A 53 2.33 9.52 13.12
N ASP A 54 1.47 10.26 13.82
CA ASP A 54 0.01 10.21 13.67
C ASP A 54 -0.58 10.93 12.43
N ARG A 55 0.21 11.14 11.37
CA ARG A 55 -0.27 11.84 10.16
C ARG A 55 0.22 11.30 8.82
N GLN A 56 1.12 10.31 8.82
CA GLN A 56 1.75 9.88 7.57
C GLN A 56 1.07 8.64 7.02
N LYS A 57 0.40 8.79 5.87
CA LYS A 57 -0.15 7.66 5.13
C LYS A 57 1.01 6.80 4.59
N LEU A 58 0.86 5.47 4.66
CA LEU A 58 1.85 4.56 4.09
C LEU A 58 1.60 4.44 2.58
N VAL A 59 2.57 4.87 1.77
CA VAL A 59 2.49 4.80 0.32
C VAL A 59 3.33 3.64 -0.19
N VAL A 60 2.69 2.71 -0.90
CA VAL A 60 3.32 1.56 -1.53
C VAL A 60 3.38 1.82 -3.04
N PRO A 61 4.55 2.16 -3.61
CA PRO A 61 4.67 2.36 -5.05
C PRO A 61 4.37 1.05 -5.79
N TRP A 62 3.76 1.14 -6.97
CA TRP A 62 3.42 -0.03 -7.77
C TRP A 62 4.65 -0.84 -8.18
N GLU A 63 5.81 -0.19 -8.33
CA GLU A 63 7.11 -0.81 -8.59
C GLU A 63 7.57 -1.77 -7.47
N ALA A 64 7.09 -1.58 -6.24
CA ALA A 64 7.39 -2.47 -5.12
C ALA A 64 6.56 -3.77 -5.16
N VAL A 65 5.52 -3.85 -6.00
CA VAL A 65 4.69 -5.05 -6.12
C VAL A 65 5.47 -6.14 -6.87
N LYS A 66 5.83 -7.21 -6.15
CA LYS A 66 6.54 -8.37 -6.72
C LYS A 66 5.59 -9.40 -7.29
N LYS A 67 4.45 -9.62 -6.63
CA LYS A 67 3.50 -10.67 -7.02
C LYS A 67 2.09 -10.39 -6.56
N ILE A 68 1.13 -10.58 -7.46
CA ILE A 68 -0.30 -10.54 -7.15
C ILE A 68 -0.81 -11.98 -7.16
N GLY A 69 -1.04 -12.51 -5.97
CA GLY A 69 -1.62 -13.84 -5.75
C GLY A 69 -3.15 -13.80 -5.75
N ARG A 70 -3.75 -14.95 -5.43
CA ARG A 70 -5.20 -15.07 -5.35
C ARG A 70 -5.78 -14.26 -4.18
N GLU A 71 -5.14 -14.33 -3.01
CA GLU A 71 -5.60 -13.67 -1.77
C GLU A 71 -4.65 -12.56 -1.29
N VAL A 72 -3.42 -12.52 -1.80
CA VAL A 72 -2.36 -11.65 -1.26
C VAL A 72 -1.64 -10.90 -2.37
N ILE A 73 -1.19 -9.70 -2.06
CA ILE A 73 -0.23 -8.93 -2.85
C ILE A 73 1.07 -8.90 -2.07
N VAL A 74 2.11 -9.48 -2.66
CA VAL A 74 3.45 -9.49 -2.09
C VAL A 74 4.19 -8.28 -2.60
N VAL A 75 4.69 -7.47 -1.67
CA VAL A 75 5.48 -6.28 -1.96
C VAL A 75 6.85 -6.41 -1.31
N ASP A 76 7.79 -5.67 -1.85
CA ASP A 76 9.14 -5.56 -1.34
C ASP A 76 9.38 -4.10 -0.96
N LEU A 77 9.22 -3.83 0.33
CA LEU A 77 9.52 -2.54 0.91
C LEU A 77 10.70 -2.74 1.85
N ASP A 78 11.86 -2.21 1.44
CA ASP A 78 12.97 -2.02 2.35
C ASP A 78 12.62 -0.90 3.35
N HIS A 79 13.01 -1.08 4.62
CA HIS A 79 12.79 -0.13 5.71
C HIS A 79 13.31 1.29 5.44
N THR A 80 14.05 1.50 4.35
CA THR A 80 14.62 2.77 3.91
C THR A 80 13.74 3.60 3.00
N ASN A 81 12.62 3.09 2.47
CA ASN A 81 11.81 3.84 1.51
C ASN A 81 10.27 3.69 1.61
N PRO A 82 9.63 3.65 2.80
CA PRO A 82 8.25 4.12 2.87
C PRO A 82 8.29 5.63 2.61
N ARG A 83 7.94 6.06 1.38
CA ARG A 83 7.75 7.49 1.10
C ARG A 83 6.55 7.97 1.90
N LEU A 84 6.84 8.49 3.10
CA LEU A 84 5.86 9.08 3.99
C LEU A 84 5.41 10.41 3.36
N HIS A 85 4.31 10.37 2.59
CA HIS A 85 3.79 11.54 1.90
C HIS A 85 2.69 12.19 2.76
N ASN A 86 2.89 13.47 3.10
CA ASN A 86 1.84 14.27 3.70
C ASN A 86 0.87 14.71 2.60
N TYR A 87 -0.16 13.91 2.34
CA TYR A 87 -1.31 14.38 1.55
C TYR A 87 -2.12 15.36 2.41
N SER A 88 -1.81 16.65 2.29
CA SER A 88 -2.71 17.73 2.72
C SER A 88 -3.85 17.79 1.72
N TYR A 89 -5.07 17.40 2.14
CA TYR A 89 -6.30 17.69 1.39
C TYR A 89 -6.65 19.17 1.50
#